data_AF-A0A9E1GPA1-F1
#
_entry.id   AF-A0A9E1GPA1-F1
#
_cell.length_a   1.000
_cell.length_b   1.000
_cell.length_c   1.000
_cell.angle_alpha   90.00
_cell.angle_beta   90.00
_cell.angle_gamma   90.00
#
_symmetry.space_group_name_H-M   'P 1'
#
loop_
_entity.id
_entity.type
_entity.pdbx_description
1 polymer ?
#
loop_
_entity_poly.entity_id
_entity_poly.type
_entity_poly.pdbx_seq_one_letter_code
_entity_poly.pdbx_strand_id
1 'polypeptide(L)' 'MAIKRNLNIDLLDDIIRALSRGEILPEKNRDHELSGDWAGYRECHIQPDWLLIYRIEDDILVLTLARTGTHSAHSDLFDK' A
#
# COMPACT_ATOMS: atom_id res chain seq x y z
N MET A 1 5.98 -4.09 -24.89
CA MET A 1 4.59 -4.60 -24.92
C MET A 1 3.89 -4.11 -23.67
N ALA A 2 2.92 -3.20 -23.80
CA ALA A 2 2.18 -2.65 -22.68
C ALA A 2 1.21 -3.73 -22.17
N ILE A 3 1.65 -4.50 -21.18
CA ILE A 3 0.79 -5.44 -20.47
C ILE A 3 -0.29 -4.60 -19.81
N LYS A 4 -1.51 -4.67 -20.36
CA LYS A 4 -2.75 -4.23 -19.71
C LYS A 4 -2.90 -5.12 -18.48
N ARG A 5 -2.21 -4.76 -17.40
CA ARG A 5 -2.23 -5.51 -16.15
C ARG A 5 -3.68 -5.45 -15.64
N ASN A 6 -4.28 -6.63 -15.52
CA ASN A 6 -5.61 -6.83 -14.96
C ASN A 6 -5.55 -6.60 -13.44
N LEU A 7 -5.20 -5.36 -13.06
CA LEU A 7 -5.18 -4.94 -11.67
C LEU A 7 -6.58 -5.15 -11.14
N ASN A 8 -6.68 -5.95 -10.09
CA ASN A 8 -7.95 -6.25 -9.48
C ASN A 8 -8.33 -5.04 -8.62
N ILE A 9 -9.04 -4.10 -9.25
CA ILE A 9 -9.50 -2.86 -8.61
C ILE A 9 -10.46 -3.18 -7.46
N ASP A 10 -11.15 -4.31 -7.49
CA ASP A 10 -12.03 -4.74 -6.39
C ASP A 10 -11.22 -4.98 -5.10
N LEU A 11 -10.01 -5.54 -5.19
CA LEU A 11 -9.13 -5.69 -4.01
C LEU A 11 -8.72 -4.35 -3.40
N LEU A 12 -8.46 -3.34 -4.25
CA LEU A 12 -8.16 -2.00 -3.79
C LEU A 12 -9.40 -1.36 -3.16
N ASP A 13 -10.57 -1.48 -3.78
CA ASP A 13 -11.83 -0.94 -3.29
C ASP A 13 -12.19 -1.53 -1.91
N ASP A 14 -12.01 -2.83 -1.71
CA ASP A 14 -12.19 -3.49 -0.41
C ASP A 14 -11.30 -2.89 0.68
N ILE A 15 -10.01 -2.65 0.39
CA ILE A 15 -9.09 -2.03 1.34
C ILE A 15 -9.49 -0.59 1.63
N ILE A 16 -9.77 0.22 0.60
CA ILE A 16 -10.19 1.62 0.79
C ILE A 16 -11.45 1.69 1.65
N ARG A 17 -12.42 0.80 1.41
CA ARG A 17 -13.64 0.71 2.20
C ARG A 17 -13.37 0.33 3.65
N ALA A 18 -12.49 -0.64 3.90
CA ALA A 18 -12.10 -1.02 5.25
C ALA A 18 -11.42 0.15 5.98
N LEU A 19 -10.45 0.82 5.33
CA LEU A 19 -9.77 1.99 5.87
C LEU A 19 -10.73 3.16 6.13
N SER A 20 -11.68 3.40 5.23
CA SER A 20 -12.70 4.44 5.39
C SER A 20 -13.65 4.19 6.56
N ARG A 21 -13.80 2.92 6.97
CA ARG A 21 -14.58 2.53 8.16
C ARG A 21 -13.72 2.47 9.43
N GLY A 22 -12.41 2.71 9.34
CA GLY A 22 -11.48 2.53 10.45
C GLY A 22 -11.29 1.06 10.86
N GLU A 23 -11.57 0.13 9.94
CA GLU A 23 -11.38 -1.30 10.19
C GLU A 23 -9.89 -1.69 10.08
N ILE A 24 -9.51 -2.69 10.88
CA ILE A 24 -8.16 -3.26 10.84
C ILE A 24 -8.04 -4.14 9.60
N LEU A 25 -6.99 -3.90 8.80
CA LEU A 25 -6.72 -4.71 7.63
C LEU A 25 -6.30 -6.14 8.03
N PRO A 26 -6.67 -7.17 7.25
CA PRO A 26 -6.28 -8.53 7.55
C PRO A 26 -4.76 -8.72 7.51
N GLU A 27 -4.22 -9.63 8.32
CA GLU A 27 -2.76 -9.86 8.45
C GLU A 27 -2.06 -10.16 7.12
N LYS A 28 -2.77 -10.74 6.14
CA LYS A 28 -2.26 -10.99 4.79
C LYS A 28 -1.78 -9.72 4.08
N ASN A 29 -2.37 -8.57 4.43
CA ASN A 29 -2.03 -7.27 3.88
C ASN A 29 -0.79 -6.67 4.53
N ARG A 30 -0.21 -7.30 5.57
CA ARG A 30 1.04 -6.86 6.22
C ARG A 30 1.05 -5.36 6.52
N ASP A 31 -0.09 -4.85 7.00
CA ASP A 31 -0.23 -3.46 7.38
C ASP A 31 0.75 -3.12 8.50
N HIS A 32 1.61 -2.14 8.25
CA HIS A 32 2.60 -1.69 9.21
C HIS A 32 2.86 -0.20 9.09
N GLU A 33 3.24 0.42 10.20
CA GLU A 33 3.64 1.83 10.20
C GLU A 33 5.05 1.98 9.64
N LEU A 34 5.23 2.96 8.75
CA LEU A 34 6.53 3.34 8.23
C LEU A 34 7.29 4.18 9.26
N SER A 35 8.62 4.13 9.19
CA SER A 35 9.50 4.84 10.12
C SER A 35 10.34 5.90 9.38
N GLY A 36 11.02 6.76 10.14
CA GLY A 36 11.88 7.83 9.60
C GLY A 36 11.07 8.98 9.00
N ASP A 37 11.44 9.44 7.80
CA ASP A 37 10.76 10.54 7.10
C ASP A 37 9.31 10.21 6.71
N TRP A 38 8.95 8.92 6.75
CA TRP A 38 7.60 8.42 6.50
C TRP A 38 6.86 8.09 7.81
N ALA A 39 7.34 8.55 8.96
CA ALA A 39 6.65 8.36 10.23
C ALA A 39 5.21 8.90 10.18
N GLY A 40 4.26 8.09 10.63
CA GLY A 40 2.83 8.37 10.56
C GLY A 40 2.16 7.97 9.24
N TYR A 41 2.92 7.52 8.24
CA TYR A 41 2.37 6.77 7.12
C TYR A 41 2.33 5.29 7.46
N ARG A 42 1.37 4.58 6.90
CA ARG A 42 1.23 3.14 6.99
C ARG A 42 1.33 2.54 5.60
N GLU A 43 1.94 1.38 5.50
CA GLU A 43 2.04 0.62 4.26
C GLU A 43 1.32 -0.72 4.41
N CYS A 44 0.54 -1.09 3.41
CA CYS A 44 -0.04 -2.43 3.29
C CYS A 44 0.09 -2.99 1.87
N HIS A 45 0.18 -4.30 1.77
CA HIS A 45 0.24 -5.05 0.51
C HIS A 45 -1.18 -5.39 0.04
N ILE A 46 -1.57 -4.92 -1.14
CA ILE A 46 -2.77 -5.38 -1.84
C ILE A 46 -2.46 -6.70 -2.56
N GLN A 47 -1.27 -6.78 -3.17
CA GLN A 47 -0.70 -7.95 -3.84
C GLN A 47 0.82 -7.97 -3.62
N PRO A 48 1.53 -9.07 -3.94
CA PRO A 48 2.98 -9.15 -3.74
C PRO A 48 3.77 -7.97 -4.34
N ASP A 49 3.38 -7.52 -5.53
CA ASP A 49 4.01 -6.41 -6.28
C ASP A 49 3.16 -5.11 -6.23
N TRP A 50 2.25 -5.00 -5.26
CA TRP A 50 1.31 -3.88 -5.17
C TRP A 50 1.13 -3.42 -3.74
N LEU A 51 1.67 -2.24 -3.43
CA LEU A 51 1.65 -1.61 -2.13
C LEU A 51 0.69 -0.41 -2.12
N LEU A 52 0.10 -0.19 -0.96
CA LEU A 52 -0.70 0.98 -0.67
C LEU A 52 -0.10 1.64 0.56
N ILE A 53 0.42 2.85 0.36
CA ILE A 53 0.86 3.72 1.44
C ILE A 53 -0.31 4.67 1.73
N TYR A 54 -0.71 4.75 2.98
CA TYR A 54 -1.81 5.62 3.38
C TYR A 54 -1.52 6.32 4.70
N ARG A 55 -2.22 7.42 4.91
CA ARG A 55 -2.18 8.19 6.15
C ARG A 55 -3.58 8.72 6.44
N ILE A 56 -3.95 8.76 7.72
CA ILE A 56 -5.21 9.31 8.19
C ILE A 56 -4.87 10.53 9.05
N GLU A 57 -5.30 11.72 8.62
CA GLU A 57 -5.14 12.99 9.36
C GLU A 57 -6.46 13.74 9.38
N ASP A 58 -6.95 14.14 10.56
CA ASP A 58 -8.16 14.96 10.70
C ASP A 58 -9.36 14.48 9.86
N ASP A 59 -9.66 13.18 9.93
CA ASP A 59 -10.70 12.49 9.13
C ASP A 59 -10.46 12.47 7.59
N ILE A 60 -9.29 12.91 7.14
CA ILE A 60 -8.85 12.85 5.75
C ILE A 60 -7.98 11.60 5.55
N LEU A 61 -8.49 10.67 4.73
CA LEU A 61 -7.75 9.48 4.29
C LEU A 61 -6.94 9.80 3.02
N VAL A 62 -5.62 9.90 3.16
CA VAL A 62 -4.69 10.17 2.05
C VAL A 62 -4.18 8.85 1.46
N LEU A 63 -4.64 8.59 0.24
CA LEU A 63 -4.34 7.48 -0.69
C LEU A 63 -3.04 7.60 -1.50
N THR A 64 -1.95 6.90 -1.19
CA THR A 64 -0.79 6.80 -2.11
C THR A 64 -0.56 5.37 -2.60
N LEU A 65 -0.90 5.13 -3.87
CA LEU A 65 -0.68 3.84 -4.52
C LEU A 65 0.74 3.73 -5.08
N ALA A 66 1.51 2.76 -4.57
CA ALA A 66 2.85 2.46 -5.03
C ALA A 66 2.90 1.05 -5.66
N ARG A 67 3.44 0.95 -6.87
CA ARG A 67 3.67 -0.35 -7.51
C ARG A 67 5.15 -0.68 -7.45
N THR A 68 5.54 -1.59 -6.58
CA THR A 68 6.89 -2.17 -6.60
C THR A 68 6.92 -3.23 -7.68
N GLY A 69 7.59 -2.94 -8.79
CA GLY A 69 7.80 -3.96 -9.83
C GLY A 69 8.56 -5.15 -9.23
N THR A 70 8.21 -6.36 -9.70
CA THR A 70 8.82 -7.66 -9.38
C THR A 70 10.16 -7.52 -8.66
N HIS A 71 10.20 -7.97 -7.40
CA HIS A 71 11.30 -8.14 -6.42
C HIS A 71 12.79 -8.04 -6.82
N SER A 72 13.18 -7.92 -8.08
CA SER A 72 14.55 -7.68 -8.55
C SER A 72 15.04 -6.23 -8.39
N ALA A 73 14.19 -5.28 -8.00
CA ALA A 73 14.59 -3.86 -7.85
C ALA A 73 14.34 -3.28 -6.44
N HIS A 74 14.02 -4.11 -5.44
CA HIS A 74 13.80 -3.63 -4.06
C HIS A 74 15.06 -3.67 -3.18
N SER A 75 16.17 -4.23 -3.69
CA SER A 75 17.47 -4.17 -3.02
C SER A 75 18.24 -2.86 -3.28
N ASP A 76 17.74 -1.98 -4.15
CA ASP A 76 18.49 -0.80 -4.61
C ASP A 76 17.89 0.54 -4.11
N LEU A 77 16.74 0.52 -3.43
CA LEU A 77 16.09 1.73 -2.90
C LEU A 77 16.24 1.90 -1.39
N PHE A 78 16.80 0.90 -0.70
CA PHE A 78 17.06 0.93 0.74
C PHE A 78 18.50 0.61 1.13
N ASP A 79 19.39 0.36 0.17
CA ASP A 79 20.82 0.26 0.46
C ASP A 79 21.48 1.62 0.26
N LYS A 80 22.27 2.03 1.25
CA LYS A 80 22.97 3.30 1.36
C LYS A 80 24.12 3.43 0.37
#